data_AF-A0A0S8IVU4-F1
#
_entry.id   AF-A0A0S8IVU4-F1
#
_cell.length_a   1.000
_cell.length_b   1.000
_cell.length_c   1.000
_cell.angle_alpha   90.00
_cell.angle_beta   90.00
_cell.angle_gamma   90.00
#
_symmetry.space_group_name_H-M   'P 1'
#
loop_
_entity.id
_entity.type
_entity.pdbx_description
1 polymer ?
#
loop_
_entity_poly.entity_id
_entity_poly.type
_entity_poly.pdbx_seq_one_letter_code
_entity_poly.pdbx_strand_id
1 'polypeptide(L)'
;MGNKKAKPAKILLDVPVDDGVLGFDNYRDALINIIRGSEPRFTIGIFGGWGTGKTTLMRMMKRKLDDEGEVTVWFNPWEYEKEEHQIIPLLQTISLELKNKNLLKSQTLDKIGKTILS
;
A
#
# COMPACT_ATOMS: atom_id res chain seq x y z
N MET A 1 2.44 29.37 43.54
CA MET A 1 2.47 27.98 43.02
C MET A 1 2.01 27.97 41.56
N GLY A 2 2.88 27.61 40.62
CA GLY A 2 2.57 27.60 39.19
C GLY A 2 1.76 26.37 38.79
N ASN A 3 0.61 26.59 38.16
CA ASN A 3 -0.29 25.54 37.69
C ASN A 3 0.32 24.87 36.43
N LYS A 4 0.99 23.72 36.59
CA LYS A 4 1.50 22.93 35.45
C LYS A 4 0.31 22.26 34.78
N LYS A 5 -0.11 22.77 33.61
CA LYS A 5 -1.07 22.06 32.75
C LYS A 5 -0.52 20.68 32.40
N ALA A 6 -1.29 19.64 32.66
CA ALA A 6 -0.95 18.27 32.30
C ALA A 6 -0.76 18.17 30.78
N LYS A 7 0.31 17.49 30.33
CA LYS A 7 0.50 17.19 28.91
C LYS A 7 -0.64 16.25 28.46
N PRO A 8 -1.21 16.44 27.26
CA PRO A 8 -2.26 15.57 26.76
C PRO A 8 -1.74 14.13 26.66
N ALA A 9 -2.47 13.19 27.24
CA ALA A 9 -2.19 11.78 27.09
C ALA A 9 -2.53 11.35 25.66
N LYS A 10 -1.58 10.68 24.98
CA LYS A 10 -1.79 10.12 23.65
C LYS A 10 -1.97 8.62 23.80
N ILE A 11 -3.11 8.09 23.38
CA ILE A 11 -3.32 6.63 23.27
C ILE A 11 -2.49 6.17 22.09
N LEU A 12 -1.48 5.33 22.35
CA LEU A 12 -0.74 4.63 21.31
C LEU A 12 -1.63 3.52 20.77
N LEU A 13 -2.21 3.76 19.59
CA LEU A 13 -2.84 2.71 18.80
C LEU A 13 -1.75 1.89 18.12
N ASP A 14 -2.06 0.64 17.76
CA ASP A 14 -1.20 -0.19 16.92
C ASP A 14 -1.24 0.34 15.48
N VAL A 15 -0.60 1.49 15.27
CA VAL A 15 -0.41 2.10 13.97
C VAL A 15 0.93 1.66 13.41
N PRO A 16 0.96 1.15 12.17
CA PRO A 16 2.22 0.86 11.50
C PRO A 16 3.12 2.09 11.54
N VAL A 17 4.32 1.94 12.11
CA VAL A 17 5.34 2.99 12.10
C VAL A 17 5.83 3.13 10.68
N ASP A 18 5.82 4.35 10.15
CA ASP A 18 6.19 4.56 8.75
C ASP A 18 7.70 4.67 8.53
N ASP A 19 8.49 5.01 9.56
CA ASP A 19 9.93 5.23 9.46
C ASP A 19 10.70 4.70 10.70
N GLY A 20 11.90 4.15 10.49
CA GLY A 20 12.87 3.94 11.56
C GLY A 20 12.76 2.63 12.37
N VAL A 21 12.10 1.60 11.82
CA VAL A 21 12.22 0.24 12.40
C VAL A 21 13.60 -0.31 12.02
N LEU A 22 14.51 -0.36 13.00
CA LEU A 22 15.90 -0.82 12.80
C LEU A 22 15.95 -2.11 11.96
N GLY A 23 16.66 -2.06 10.83
CA GLY A 23 16.87 -3.18 9.91
C GLY A 23 15.85 -3.33 8.78
N PHE A 24 14.69 -2.65 8.84
CA PHE A 24 13.67 -2.76 7.79
C PHE A 24 14.08 -2.09 6.48
N ASP A 25 14.92 -1.06 6.53
CA ASP A 25 15.48 -0.43 5.34
C ASP A 25 16.24 -1.44 4.46
N ASN A 26 17.05 -2.31 5.07
CA ASN A 26 17.79 -3.35 4.34
C ASN A 26 16.83 -4.34 3.67
N TYR A 27 15.78 -4.78 4.37
CA TYR A 27 14.78 -5.68 3.79
C TYR A 27 13.99 -5.01 2.67
N ARG A 28 13.56 -3.76 2.87
CA ARG A 28 12.86 -2.95 1.86
C ARG A 28 13.69 -2.87 0.59
N ASP A 29 14.95 -2.46 0.71
CA ASP A 29 15.82 -2.21 -0.43
C ASP A 29 16.15 -3.52 -1.17
N ALA A 30 16.40 -4.61 -0.43
CA ALA A 30 16.59 -5.93 -1.02
C ALA A 30 15.36 -6.39 -1.81
N LEU A 31 14.16 -6.28 -1.23
CA LEU A 31 12.91 -6.68 -1.89
C LEU A 31 12.60 -5.82 -3.13
N ILE A 32 12.83 -4.50 -3.07
CA ILE A 32 12.65 -3.62 -4.24
C ILE A 32 13.63 -3.97 -5.35
N ASN A 33 14.90 -4.21 -5.02
CA ASN A 33 15.90 -4.61 -6.02
C ASN A 33 15.54 -5.94 -6.68
N ILE A 34 15.01 -6.88 -5.91
CA ILE A 34 14.49 -8.15 -6.44
C ILE A 34 13.31 -7.89 -7.39
N ILE A 35 12.35 -7.05 -7.01
CA ILE A 35 11.19 -6.69 -7.85
C ILE A 35 11.64 -6.06 -9.17
N ARG A 36 12.64 -5.18 -9.15
CA ARG A 36 13.14 -4.46 -10.33
C ARG A 36 14.05 -5.31 -11.22
N GLY A 37 14.88 -6.15 -10.61
CA GLY A 37 15.96 -6.85 -11.31
C GLY A 37 15.62 -8.26 -11.77
N SER A 38 14.43 -8.77 -11.47
CA SER A 38 14.07 -10.16 -11.79
C SER A 38 13.16 -10.28 -13.01
N GLU A 39 13.54 -11.18 -13.92
CA GLU A 39 12.69 -11.68 -15.00
C GLU A 39 12.59 -13.22 -14.91
N PRO A 40 11.40 -13.83 -15.01
CA PRO A 40 10.08 -13.21 -15.14
C PRO A 40 9.60 -12.55 -13.84
N ARG A 41 8.60 -11.65 -13.95
CA ARG A 41 7.95 -11.03 -12.78
C ARG A 41 7.25 -12.08 -11.92
N PHE A 42 7.39 -11.98 -10.60
CA PHE A 42 6.80 -12.92 -9.65
C PHE A 42 6.11 -12.24 -8.47
N THR A 43 5.33 -13.01 -7.73
CA THR A 43 4.64 -12.59 -6.52
C THR A 43 5.52 -12.83 -5.29
N ILE A 44 5.61 -11.84 -4.41
CA ILE A 44 6.32 -11.95 -3.12
C ILE A 44 5.30 -12.07 -2.00
N GLY A 45 5.44 -13.12 -1.18
CA GLY A 45 4.69 -13.29 0.07
C GLY A 45 5.52 -12.86 1.28
N ILE A 46 4.96 -12.01 2.14
CA ILE A 46 5.60 -11.58 3.40
C ILE A 46 4.88 -12.26 4.57
N PHE A 47 5.59 -13.12 5.30
CA PHE A 47 5.06 -13.93 6.40
C PHE A 47 5.68 -13.52 7.74
N GLY A 48 4.96 -13.77 8.84
CA GLY A 48 5.39 -13.43 10.19
C GLY A 48 4.22 -13.27 11.17
N GLY A 49 4.50 -13.38 12.47
CA GLY A 49 3.48 -13.24 13.52
C GLY A 49 2.79 -11.88 13.56
N TRP A 50 1.69 -11.76 14.30
CA TRP A 50 1.01 -10.47 14.48
C TRP A 50 1.95 -9.45 15.16
N GLY A 51 1.88 -8.17 14.79
CA GLY A 51 2.77 -7.12 15.33
C GLY A 51 4.23 -7.13 14.83
N THR A 52 4.63 -8.03 13.92
CA THR A 52 6.02 -8.12 13.41
C THR A 52 6.38 -7.08 12.34
N GLY A 53 5.49 -6.13 12.04
CA GLY A 53 5.80 -5.04 11.09
C GLY A 53 5.66 -5.38 9.60
N LYS A 54 5.01 -6.48 9.21
CA LYS A 54 4.79 -6.82 7.78
C LYS A 54 4.15 -5.68 6.99
N THR A 55 3.05 -5.13 7.52
CA THR A 55 2.34 -3.99 6.91
C THR A 55 3.23 -2.74 6.87
N THR A 56 4.03 -2.51 7.92
CA THR A 56 5.04 -1.44 7.94
C THR A 56 6.04 -1.61 6.80
N LEU A 57 6.64 -2.80 6.65
CA LEU A 57 7.61 -3.08 5.58
C LEU A 57 6.97 -2.84 4.19
N MET A 58 5.75 -3.32 3.96
CA MET A 58 5.03 -3.09 2.71
C MET A 58 4.77 -1.60 2.45
N ARG A 59 4.42 -0.82 3.48
CA ARG A 59 4.23 0.64 3.35
C ARG A 59 5.54 1.38 3.08
N MET A 60 6.65 0.98 3.71
CA MET A 60 7.98 1.52 3.43
C MET A 60 8.39 1.25 1.98
N MET A 61 8.11 0.04 1.46
CA MET A 61 8.33 -0.29 0.05
C MET A 61 7.45 0.57 -0.87
N LYS A 62 6.16 0.70 -0.53
CA LYS A 62 5.19 1.52 -1.29
C LYS A 62 5.68 2.96 -1.44
N ARG A 63 6.05 3.60 -0.32
CA ARG A 63 6.57 4.99 -0.31
C ARG A 63 7.79 5.15 -1.20
N LYS A 64 8.79 4.30 -1.02
CA LYS A 64 10.04 4.37 -1.81
C LYS A 64 9.77 4.22 -3.31
N LEU A 65 8.91 3.30 -3.71
CA LEU A 65 8.51 3.12 -5.11
C LEU A 65 7.70 4.31 -5.63
N ASP A 66 6.75 4.83 -4.85
CA ASP A 66 5.96 6.00 -5.26
C ASP A 66 6.82 7.27 -5.43
N ASP A 67 7.81 7.46 -4.54
CA ASP A 67 8.76 8.57 -4.56
C ASP A 67 9.74 8.47 -5.76
N GLU A 68 10.06 7.25 -6.18
CA GLU A 68 10.94 6.97 -7.33
C GLU A 68 10.18 6.93 -8.67
N GLY A 69 8.85 7.16 -8.64
CA GLY A 69 8.02 7.39 -9.82
C GLY A 69 7.24 6.17 -10.30
N GLU A 70 7.39 5.01 -9.67
CA GLU A 70 6.54 3.87 -9.93
C GLU A 70 5.09 4.10 -9.44
N VAL A 71 4.17 3.30 -10.01
CA VAL A 71 2.78 3.25 -9.54
C VAL A 71 2.60 2.03 -8.67
N THR A 72 2.29 2.28 -7.41
CA THR A 72 1.90 1.24 -6.47
C THR A 72 0.39 1.25 -6.26
N VAL A 73 -0.18 0.06 -6.04
CA VAL A 73 -1.60 -0.10 -5.75
C VAL A 73 -1.72 -0.78 -4.40
N TRP A 74 -2.38 -0.12 -3.44
CA TRP A 74 -2.64 -0.69 -2.13
C TRP A 74 -4.07 -1.24 -2.08
N PHE A 75 -4.20 -2.54 -1.88
CA PHE A 75 -5.51 -3.22 -1.85
C PHE A 75 -5.61 -4.11 -0.61
N ASN A 76 -6.71 -3.96 0.13
CA ASN A 76 -7.02 -4.77 1.31
C ASN A 76 -8.24 -5.67 1.02
N PRO A 77 -8.05 -6.98 0.75
CA PRO A 77 -9.15 -7.88 0.40
C PRO A 77 -10.22 -7.98 1.49
N TRP A 78 -9.84 -7.82 2.76
CA TRP A 78 -10.74 -7.95 3.90
C TRP A 78 -11.81 -6.85 3.96
N GLU A 79 -11.56 -5.69 3.37
CA GLU A 79 -12.55 -4.61 3.27
C GLU A 79 -13.71 -4.97 2.33
N TYR A 80 -13.48 -5.90 1.40
CA TYR A 80 -14.41 -6.33 0.36
C TYR A 80 -14.87 -7.78 0.55
N GLU A 81 -14.74 -8.33 1.76
CA GLU A 81 -15.11 -9.72 2.07
C GLU A 81 -16.60 -9.99 1.81
N LYS A 82 -17.45 -8.95 1.86
CA LYS A 82 -18.90 -9.05 1.61
C LYS A 82 -19.29 -8.91 0.14
N GLU A 83 -18.35 -8.59 -0.75
CA GLU A 83 -18.64 -8.49 -2.17
C GLU A 83 -18.59 -9.86 -2.84
N GLU A 84 -19.49 -10.09 -3.80
CA GLU A 84 -19.54 -11.34 -4.57
C GLU A 84 -18.26 -11.58 -5.38
N HIS A 85 -17.62 -10.49 -5.83
CA HIS A 85 -16.45 -10.53 -6.72
C HIS A 85 -15.38 -9.49 -6.32
N GLN A 86 -14.41 -9.88 -5.49
CA GLN A 86 -13.29 -9.01 -5.04
C GLN A 86 -12.40 -8.47 -6.18
N ILE A 87 -12.48 -9.04 -7.38
CA ILE A 87 -11.77 -8.55 -8.55
C ILE A 87 -12.25 -7.16 -8.99
N ILE A 88 -13.54 -6.85 -8.76
CA ILE A 88 -14.15 -5.58 -9.13
C ILE A 88 -13.51 -4.42 -8.37
N PRO A 89 -13.47 -4.42 -7.02
CA PRO A 89 -12.83 -3.34 -6.26
C PRO A 89 -11.32 -3.31 -6.48
N LEU A 90 -10.66 -4.45 -6.75
CA LEU A 90 -9.25 -4.45 -7.14
C LEU A 90 -9.01 -3.69 -8.45
N LEU A 91 -9.78 -3.99 -9.50
CA LEU A 91 -9.67 -3.31 -10.79
C LEU A 91 -10.01 -1.82 -10.68
N GLN A 92 -11.01 -1.46 -9.88
CA GLN A 92 -11.34 -0.06 -9.59
C GLN A 92 -10.17 0.66 -8.90
N THR A 93 -9.54 0.01 -7.92
CA THR A 93 -8.39 0.58 -7.20
C THR A 93 -7.20 0.78 -8.14
N ILE A 94 -6.87 -0.21 -8.98
CA ILE A 94 -5.81 -0.08 -10.00
C ILE A 94 -6.11 1.08 -10.95
N SER A 95 -7.35 1.15 -11.44
CA SER A 95 -7.81 2.19 -12.38
C SER A 95 -7.70 3.60 -11.78
N LEU A 96 -8.10 3.76 -10.51
CA LEU A 96 -7.98 5.00 -9.75
C LEU A 96 -6.51 5.44 -9.59
N GLU A 97 -5.62 4.54 -9.19
CA GLU A 97 -4.21 4.90 -8.96
C GLU A 97 -3.50 5.29 -10.25
N LEU A 98 -3.77 4.58 -11.35
CA LEU A 98 -3.23 4.92 -12.66
C LEU A 98 -3.78 6.26 -13.18
N LYS A 99 -5.05 6.60 -12.88
CA LYS A 99 -5.62 7.91 -13.19
C LYS A 99 -4.95 9.03 -12.37
N ASN A 100 -4.76 8.81 -11.07
CA ASN A 100 -4.14 9.79 -10.17
C ASN A 100 -2.71 10.15 -10.60
N LYS A 101 -1.97 9.18 -11.16
CA LYS A 101 -0.63 9.39 -11.72
C LYS A 101 -0.65 9.90 -13.18
N ASN A 102 -1.82 10.27 -13.72
CA ASN A 102 -2.05 10.71 -15.10
C ASN A 102 -1.56 9.71 -16.18
N LEU A 103 -1.51 8.41 -15.84
CA LEU A 103 -1.07 7.36 -16.76
C LEU A 103 -2.20 6.75 -17.60
N LEU A 104 -3.46 7.02 -17.24
CA LEU A 104 -4.63 6.62 -18.04
C LEU A 104 -5.31 7.83 -18.68
N LYS A 105 -5.54 7.74 -19.99
CA LYS A 105 -6.42 8.67 -20.71
C LYS A 105 -7.88 8.39 -20.34
N SER A 106 -8.68 9.45 -20.22
CA SER A 106 -10.09 9.40 -19.80
C SER A 106 -10.93 8.37 -20.57
N GLN A 107 -10.71 8.21 -21.88
CA GLN A 107 -11.47 7.27 -22.72
C GLN A 107 -11.32 5.78 -22.32
N THR A 108 -10.20 5.36 -21.74
CA THR A 108 -10.01 3.96 -21.31
C THR A 108 -10.79 3.68 -20.03
N LEU A 109 -10.89 4.65 -19.13
CA LEU A 109 -11.63 4.57 -17.87
C LEU A 109 -13.14 4.44 -18.13
N ASP A 110 -13.67 5.18 -19.09
CA ASP A 110 -15.08 5.12 -19.47
C ASP A 110 -15.48 3.74 -20.02
N LYS A 111 -14.55 3.06 -20.72
CA LYS A 111 -14.77 1.69 -21.20
C LYS A 111 -14.73 0.67 -20.05
N ILE A 112 -13.73 0.77 -19.18
CA ILE A 112 -13.61 -0.13 -18.01
C ILE A 112 -14.83 0.02 -17.09
N GLY A 113 -15.24 1.26 -16.79
CA GLY A 113 -16.42 1.53 -15.97
C GLY A 113 -17.70 0.95 -16.59
N LYS A 114 -17.88 1.08 -17.91
CA LYS A 114 -19.03 0.50 -18.61
C LYS A 114 -19.02 -1.02 -18.64
N THR A 115 -17.85 -1.66 -18.73
CA THR A 115 -17.75 -3.14 -18.76
C THR A 115 -17.85 -3.79 -17.39
N ILE A 116 -17.43 -3.08 -16.34
CA ILE A 116 -17.48 -3.58 -14.96
C ILE A 116 -18.85 -3.32 -14.31
N LEU A 117 -19.60 -2.31 -14.77
CA LEU A 117 -20.91 -1.92 -14.23
C LEU A 117 -22.10 -2.30 -15.12
N SER A 118 -21.88 -3.00 -16.24
CA SER A 118 -22.93 -3.57 -17.09
C SER A 118 -23.18 -5.03 -16.77
#